data_AF-A0A4S8MK62-F1
#
_entry.id   AF-A0A4S8MK62-F1
#
_cell.length_a   1.000
_cell.length_b   1.000
_cell.length_c   1.000
_cell.angle_alpha   90.00
_cell.angle_beta   90.00
_cell.angle_gamma   90.00
#
_symmetry.space_group_name_H-M   'P 1'
#
loop_
_entity.id
_entity.type
_entity.pdbx_description
1 polymer ?
#
loop_
_entity_poly.entity_id
_entity_poly.type
_entity_poly.pdbx_seq_one_letter_code
_entity_poly.pdbx_strand_id
1 'polypeptide(L)'
;MTDYASQGKTRLFNPVIIQNCKDYHGIYTALSRSATAAGTVILQGFSPAKITGGIRGSLRQEYRELELLDDITRLRYNGNLHKSVYGDCRNILIKSFRTWKGQDYVPKHVHNAIRWTKSDPLQETDIEDLAWRIVKNNEDNLKVQNSHLILERLQPANGSKLIVKANSCKRARSPSIENSERECVKKQRTDEINNTVSSRMGPQWNENSCAYDVVVAILYALWQTDAPTWSIRFEGPGNDTLKSLGAAFKNILQGSGSIEDARDVLRTNLGVLDNARFKVFHKSGSYSSTCE
;
A
#
# COMPACT_ATOMS: atom_id res chain seq x y z
N MET A 1 -23.08 2.20 -4.10
CA MET A 1 -21.61 2.12 -3.95
C MET A 1 -21.19 0.74 -4.40
N THR A 2 -20.15 0.61 -5.22
CA THR A 2 -19.62 -0.71 -5.60
C THR A 2 -18.87 -1.33 -4.42
N ASP A 3 -18.62 -2.64 -4.47
CA ASP A 3 -17.75 -3.36 -3.54
C ASP A 3 -16.36 -2.70 -3.44
N TYR A 4 -15.73 -2.36 -4.58
CA TYR A 4 -14.44 -1.64 -4.59
C TYR A 4 -14.52 -0.28 -3.89
N ALA A 5 -15.52 0.55 -4.20
CA ALA A 5 -15.65 1.88 -3.60
C ALA A 5 -16.09 1.84 -2.12
N SER A 6 -16.53 0.66 -1.65
CA SER A 6 -16.92 0.42 -0.27
C SER A 6 -15.75 0.07 0.64
N GLN A 7 -14.60 -0.31 0.06
CA GLN A 7 -13.49 -0.85 0.83
C GLN A 7 -13.05 0.10 1.96
N GLY A 8 -12.88 -0.43 3.17
CA GLY A 8 -12.42 0.31 4.35
C GLY A 8 -13.50 1.15 5.05
N LYS A 9 -14.77 1.06 4.65
CA LYS A 9 -15.86 1.82 5.28
C LYS A 9 -16.68 0.96 6.24
N THR A 10 -17.11 1.57 7.34
CA THR A 10 -18.06 0.97 8.29
C THR A 10 -19.42 1.65 8.17
N ARG A 11 -20.50 0.86 8.24
CA ARG A 11 -21.89 1.29 8.10
C ARG A 11 -22.74 0.65 9.18
N LEU A 12 -23.56 1.47 9.84
CA LEU A 12 -24.53 1.01 10.84
C LEU A 12 -25.65 0.19 10.19
N PHE A 13 -26.17 0.67 9.06
CA PHE A 13 -27.14 -0.04 8.22
C PHE A 13 -26.53 -0.30 6.85
N ASN A 14 -26.47 -1.57 6.46
CA ASN A 14 -25.78 -2.05 5.26
C ASN A 14 -26.72 -2.90 4.39
N PRO A 15 -27.60 -2.26 3.61
CA PRO A 15 -28.32 -2.95 2.55
C PRO A 15 -27.35 -3.30 1.42
N VAL A 16 -27.24 -4.59 1.10
CA VAL A 16 -26.29 -5.12 0.12
C VAL A 16 -26.97 -6.00 -0.92
N ILE A 17 -26.50 -5.86 -2.16
CA ILE A 17 -26.86 -6.72 -3.28
C ILE A 17 -25.59 -7.49 -3.68
N ILE A 18 -25.49 -8.74 -3.25
CA ILE A 18 -24.31 -9.59 -3.47
C ILE A 18 -24.44 -10.54 -4.65
N GLN A 19 -25.62 -10.59 -5.30
CA GLN A 19 -25.86 -11.43 -6.49
C GLN A 19 -24.86 -11.13 -7.62
N ASN A 20 -24.56 -9.84 -7.82
CA ASN A 20 -23.67 -9.35 -8.88
C ASN A 20 -22.19 -9.33 -8.49
N CYS A 21 -21.82 -9.73 -7.27
CA CYS A 21 -20.41 -9.89 -6.90
C CYS A 21 -19.79 -11.01 -7.73
N LYS A 22 -18.59 -10.75 -8.26
CA LYS A 22 -17.87 -11.69 -9.14
C LYS A 22 -17.39 -12.92 -8.37
N ASP A 23 -16.86 -12.71 -7.18
CA ASP A 23 -16.20 -13.73 -6.35
C ASP A 23 -16.47 -13.51 -4.86
N TYR A 24 -15.92 -14.40 -4.03
CA TYR A 24 -16.00 -14.33 -2.58
C TYR A 24 -15.41 -13.04 -2.01
N HIS A 25 -14.42 -12.43 -2.68
CA HIS A 25 -13.77 -11.22 -2.21
C HIS A 25 -14.70 -10.01 -2.28
N GLY A 26 -15.45 -9.87 -3.38
CA GLY A 26 -16.48 -8.84 -3.50
C GLY A 26 -17.60 -9.02 -2.46
N ILE A 27 -18.03 -10.26 -2.23
CA ILE A 27 -19.05 -10.58 -1.22
C ILE A 27 -18.54 -10.25 0.19
N TYR A 28 -17.34 -10.70 0.54
CA TYR A 28 -16.70 -10.40 1.81
C TYR A 28 -16.56 -8.90 2.02
N THR A 29 -16.11 -8.17 1.00
CA THR A 29 -15.94 -6.71 1.07
C THR A 29 -17.27 -6.01 1.31
N ALA A 30 -18.34 -6.42 0.62
CA ALA A 30 -19.67 -5.82 0.80
C ALA A 30 -20.27 -6.11 2.19
N LEU A 31 -20.16 -7.34 2.67
CA LEU A 31 -20.72 -7.75 3.98
C LEU A 31 -19.93 -7.15 5.14
N SER A 32 -18.59 -7.11 5.04
CA SER A 32 -17.69 -6.56 6.07
C SER A 32 -17.75 -5.03 6.22
N ARG A 33 -18.69 -4.35 5.55
CA ARG A 33 -19.00 -2.94 5.82
C ARG A 33 -20.02 -2.79 6.93
N SER A 34 -20.77 -3.83 7.26
CA SER A 34 -21.74 -3.75 8.35
C SER A 34 -21.04 -3.80 9.70
N ALA A 35 -21.49 -2.96 10.63
CA ALA A 35 -21.03 -3.00 12.02
C ALA A 35 -21.65 -4.17 12.80
N THR A 36 -22.83 -4.64 12.42
CA THR A 36 -23.56 -5.70 13.11
C THR A 36 -24.36 -6.59 12.14
N ALA A 37 -24.67 -7.81 12.55
CA ALA A 37 -25.55 -8.69 11.77
C ALA A 37 -26.96 -8.09 11.61
N ALA A 38 -27.53 -7.50 12.67
CA ALA A 38 -28.84 -6.85 12.64
C ALA A 38 -28.89 -5.64 11.69
N GLY A 39 -27.78 -4.92 11.53
CA GLY A 39 -27.66 -3.82 10.57
C GLY A 39 -27.47 -4.28 9.12
N THR A 40 -27.32 -5.57 8.84
CA THR A 40 -27.07 -6.09 7.50
C THR A 40 -28.36 -6.59 6.86
N VAL A 41 -28.68 -6.09 5.67
CA VAL A 41 -29.84 -6.57 4.90
C VAL A 41 -29.38 -7.03 3.52
N ILE A 42 -29.61 -8.31 3.22
CA ILE A 42 -29.30 -8.88 1.90
C ILE A 42 -30.57 -8.81 1.06
N LEU A 43 -30.58 -7.96 0.04
CA LEU A 43 -31.80 -7.64 -0.72
C LEU A 43 -32.21 -8.71 -1.75
N GLN A 44 -31.29 -9.60 -2.13
CA GLN A 44 -31.51 -10.62 -3.17
C GLN A 44 -30.85 -11.95 -2.81
N GLY A 45 -31.36 -13.05 -3.37
CA GLY A 45 -30.72 -14.36 -3.25
C GLY A 45 -29.30 -14.36 -3.84
N PHE A 46 -28.45 -15.21 -3.29
CA PHE A 46 -27.09 -15.42 -3.79
C PHE A 46 -26.80 -16.91 -3.88
N SER A 47 -25.88 -17.29 -4.76
CA SER A 47 -25.42 -18.67 -4.84
C SER A 47 -24.43 -18.95 -3.70
N PRO A 48 -24.70 -19.91 -2.79
CA PRO A 48 -23.78 -20.27 -1.73
C PRO A 48 -22.40 -20.67 -2.26
N ALA A 49 -22.33 -21.25 -3.46
CA ALA A 49 -21.10 -21.65 -4.13
C ALA A 49 -20.10 -20.49 -4.38
N LYS A 50 -20.56 -19.23 -4.37
CA LYS A 50 -19.66 -18.08 -4.46
C LYS A 50 -18.89 -17.80 -3.16
N ILE A 51 -19.36 -18.36 -2.03
CA ILE A 51 -18.77 -18.19 -0.69
C ILE A 51 -18.17 -19.52 -0.23
N THR A 52 -18.81 -20.65 -0.58
CA THR A 52 -18.38 -22.01 -0.25
C THR A 52 -17.55 -22.59 -1.40
N GLY A 53 -16.32 -23.01 -1.13
CA GLY A 53 -15.43 -23.56 -2.18
C GLY A 53 -13.94 -23.41 -1.92
N GLY A 54 -13.59 -22.75 -0.81
CA GLY A 54 -12.21 -22.52 -0.40
C GLY A 54 -11.52 -21.43 -1.20
N ILE A 55 -10.41 -20.95 -0.66
CA ILE A 55 -9.54 -19.97 -1.31
C ILE A 55 -8.70 -20.71 -2.34
N ARG A 56 -8.59 -20.17 -3.57
CA ARG A 56 -7.82 -20.78 -4.68
C ARG A 56 -6.77 -19.81 -5.22
N GLY A 57 -5.81 -20.36 -5.95
CA GLY A 57 -4.80 -19.58 -6.67
C GLY A 57 -3.82 -18.84 -5.76
N SER A 58 -3.36 -17.68 -6.23
CA SER A 58 -2.31 -16.88 -5.58
C SER A 58 -2.63 -16.50 -4.14
N LEU A 59 -3.88 -16.13 -3.83
CA LEU A 59 -4.24 -15.75 -2.46
C LEU A 59 -4.13 -16.93 -1.48
N ARG A 60 -4.49 -18.15 -1.93
CA ARG A 60 -4.32 -19.35 -1.10
C ARG A 60 -2.85 -19.58 -0.79
N GLN A 61 -2.00 -19.42 -1.81
CA GLN A 61 -0.56 -19.55 -1.68
C GLN A 61 0.03 -18.50 -0.74
N GLU A 62 -0.44 -17.25 -0.82
CA GLU A 62 -0.03 -16.18 0.09
C GLU A 62 -0.39 -16.50 1.55
N TYR A 63 -1.60 -16.99 1.83
CA TYR A 63 -1.95 -17.43 3.19
C TYR A 63 -1.06 -18.57 3.68
N ARG A 64 -0.74 -19.56 2.83
CA ARG A 64 0.17 -20.64 3.21
C ARG A 64 1.57 -20.12 3.56
N GLU A 65 2.07 -19.17 2.78
CA GLU A 65 3.35 -18.51 3.04
C GLU A 65 3.33 -17.72 4.35
N LEU A 66 2.24 -17.01 4.65
CA LEU A 66 2.06 -16.31 5.92
C LEU A 66 2.10 -17.26 7.13
N GLU A 67 1.46 -18.44 7.03
CA GLU A 67 1.52 -19.45 8.10
C GLU A 67 2.94 -19.98 8.33
N LEU A 68 3.73 -20.14 7.26
CA LEU A 68 5.15 -20.49 7.40
C LEU A 68 5.95 -19.36 8.06
N LEU A 69 5.71 -18.11 7.68
CA LEU A 69 6.39 -16.96 8.27
C LEU A 69 6.04 -16.79 9.75
N ASP A 70 4.79 -17.03 10.14
CA ASP A 70 4.38 -17.04 11.55
C ASP A 70 5.14 -18.12 12.33
N ASP A 71 5.23 -19.34 11.79
CA ASP A 71 5.96 -20.42 12.44
C ASP A 71 7.47 -20.16 12.53
N ILE A 72 8.07 -19.57 11.49
CA ILE A 72 9.47 -19.12 11.50
C ILE A 72 9.67 -18.07 12.60
N THR A 73 8.76 -17.09 12.69
CA THR A 73 8.83 -16.01 13.69
C THR A 73 8.75 -16.58 15.10
N ARG A 74 7.81 -17.51 15.33
CA ARG A 74 7.66 -18.24 16.59
C ARG A 74 8.91 -19.04 16.95
N LEU A 75 9.49 -19.78 16.00
CA LEU A 75 10.73 -20.54 16.23
C LEU A 75 11.91 -19.64 16.53
N ARG A 76 12.01 -18.48 15.86
CA ARG A 76 13.06 -17.48 16.11
C ARG A 76 12.94 -16.90 17.51
N TYR A 77 11.72 -16.50 17.90
CA TYR A 77 11.43 -15.97 19.24
C TYR A 77 11.80 -16.98 20.34
N ASN A 78 11.48 -18.25 20.14
CA ASN A 78 11.79 -19.32 21.08
C ASN A 78 13.26 -19.79 21.03
N GLY A 79 14.12 -19.21 20.19
CA GLY A 79 15.52 -19.64 20.03
C GLY A 79 15.69 -21.01 19.35
N ASN A 80 14.63 -21.57 18.78
CA ASN A 80 14.58 -22.92 18.19
C ASN A 80 14.76 -22.92 16.67
N LEU A 81 14.92 -21.75 16.05
CA LEU A 81 15.19 -21.64 14.62
C LEU A 81 16.66 -21.98 14.33
N HIS A 82 16.89 -22.89 13.39
CA HIS A 82 18.24 -23.30 13.03
C HIS A 82 19.02 -22.15 12.36
N LYS A 83 20.33 -22.07 12.64
CA LYS A 83 21.22 -21.00 12.15
C LYS A 83 21.35 -20.96 10.62
N SER A 84 21.07 -22.05 9.92
CA SER A 84 21.08 -22.09 8.46
C SER A 84 19.87 -21.44 7.79
N VAL A 85 18.86 -21.01 8.58
CA VAL A 85 17.69 -20.31 8.04
C VAL A 85 18.00 -18.81 7.99
N TYR A 86 18.08 -18.26 6.79
CA TYR A 86 18.42 -16.87 6.51
C TYR A 86 17.52 -16.28 5.41
N GLY A 87 17.48 -14.96 5.31
CA GLY A 87 16.78 -14.28 4.22
C GLY A 87 16.23 -12.93 4.66
N ASP A 88 16.56 -11.90 3.90
CA ASP A 88 16.09 -10.52 4.13
C ASP A 88 14.73 -10.28 3.48
N CYS A 89 14.43 -11.05 2.44
CA CYS A 89 13.14 -11.04 1.75
C CYS A 89 12.33 -12.29 2.10
N ARG A 90 11.00 -12.16 2.07
CA ARG A 90 10.03 -13.24 2.31
C ARG A 90 10.43 -14.55 1.61
N ASN A 91 10.69 -14.48 0.31
CA ASN A 91 10.91 -15.67 -0.51
C ASN A 91 12.21 -16.40 -0.13
N ILE A 92 13.30 -15.66 0.11
CA ILE A 92 14.59 -16.24 0.51
C ILE A 92 14.45 -16.92 1.88
N LEU A 93 13.75 -16.25 2.81
CA LEU A 93 13.51 -16.77 4.15
C LEU A 93 12.67 -18.06 4.13
N ILE A 94 11.60 -18.09 3.35
CA ILE A 94 10.76 -19.28 3.19
C ILE A 94 11.56 -20.41 2.53
N LYS A 95 12.32 -20.12 1.46
CA LYS A 95 13.15 -21.11 0.77
C LYS A 95 14.18 -21.73 1.71
N SER A 96 14.97 -20.92 2.43
CA SER A 96 15.97 -21.44 3.37
C SER A 96 15.36 -22.24 4.52
N PHE A 97 14.20 -21.80 5.03
CA PHE A 97 13.44 -22.54 6.04
C PHE A 97 12.98 -23.90 5.53
N ARG A 98 12.42 -23.97 4.31
CA ARG A 98 11.95 -25.22 3.70
C ARG A 98 13.09 -26.18 3.38
N THR A 99 14.26 -25.66 2.99
CA THR A 99 15.47 -26.48 2.82
C THR A 99 15.89 -27.15 4.13
N TRP A 100 15.74 -26.46 5.27
CA TRP A 100 16.07 -27.02 6.58
C TRP A 100 14.97 -27.94 7.16
N LYS A 101 13.71 -27.48 7.19
CA LYS A 101 12.60 -28.24 7.78
C LYS A 101 12.09 -29.38 6.90
N GLY A 102 12.24 -29.25 5.59
CA GLY A 102 11.66 -30.14 4.60
C GLY A 102 10.55 -29.48 3.79
N GLN A 103 10.48 -29.84 2.52
CA GLN A 103 9.55 -29.26 1.53
C GLN A 103 8.07 -29.57 1.81
N ASP A 104 7.81 -30.69 2.49
CA ASP A 104 6.48 -31.17 2.87
C ASP A 104 6.05 -30.72 4.28
N TYR A 105 6.88 -29.94 4.98
CA TYR A 105 6.56 -29.49 6.33
C TYR A 105 5.32 -28.59 6.33
N VAL A 106 4.38 -28.88 7.23
CA VAL A 106 3.19 -28.06 7.50
C VAL A 106 3.13 -27.78 9.00
N PRO A 107 3.08 -26.50 9.44
CA PRO A 107 2.86 -26.18 10.84
C PRO A 107 1.55 -26.77 11.39
N LYS A 108 1.55 -27.18 12.66
CA LYS A 108 0.40 -27.89 13.27
C LYS A 108 -0.90 -27.06 13.30
N HIS A 109 -0.78 -25.73 13.39
CA HIS A 109 -1.90 -24.81 13.51
C HIS A 109 -2.54 -24.43 12.16
N VAL A 110 -1.95 -24.86 11.03
CA VAL A 110 -2.48 -24.53 9.70
C VAL A 110 -3.86 -25.12 9.51
N HIS A 111 -4.82 -24.25 9.17
CA HIS A 111 -6.20 -24.60 8.92
C HIS A 111 -6.35 -25.56 7.72
N ASN A 112 -7.26 -26.54 7.82
CA ASN A 112 -7.46 -27.59 6.81
C ASN A 112 -7.71 -27.05 5.39
N ALA A 113 -8.35 -25.89 5.26
CA ALA A 113 -8.66 -25.27 3.95
C ALA A 113 -7.41 -24.83 3.16
N ILE A 114 -6.33 -24.48 3.85
CA ILE A 114 -5.07 -24.00 3.23
C ILE A 114 -3.92 -24.98 3.45
N ARG A 115 -4.11 -26.09 4.15
CA ARG A 115 -3.10 -27.14 4.30
C ARG A 115 -2.59 -27.63 2.93
N TRP A 116 -1.29 -27.88 2.80
CA TRP A 116 -0.67 -28.46 1.61
C TRP A 116 -0.24 -29.91 1.84
N THR A 117 -0.08 -30.66 0.76
CA THR A 117 0.27 -32.08 0.75
C THR A 117 1.16 -32.39 -0.46
N LYS A 118 1.68 -33.61 -0.58
CA LYS A 118 2.46 -34.03 -1.76
C LYS A 118 1.70 -33.90 -3.07
N SER A 119 0.38 -34.11 -3.06
CA SER A 119 -0.50 -33.93 -4.23
C SER A 119 -0.90 -32.48 -4.50
N ASP A 120 -0.79 -31.60 -3.52
CA ASP A 120 -1.10 -30.16 -3.59
C ASP A 120 -0.02 -29.39 -2.82
N PRO A 121 1.21 -29.32 -3.36
CA PRO A 121 2.36 -28.77 -2.64
C PRO A 121 2.30 -27.24 -2.54
N LEU A 122 3.04 -26.70 -1.58
CA LEU A 122 3.30 -25.27 -1.52
C LEU A 122 4.17 -24.87 -2.72
N GLN A 123 3.63 -23.98 -3.56
CA GLN A 123 4.32 -23.53 -4.77
C GLN A 123 5.42 -22.53 -4.42
N GLU A 124 6.62 -22.70 -4.97
CA GLU A 124 7.66 -21.69 -4.81
C GLU A 124 7.45 -20.59 -5.84
N THR A 125 7.37 -19.35 -5.38
CA THR A 125 7.43 -18.20 -6.29
C THR A 125 8.89 -17.95 -6.64
N ASP A 126 9.28 -18.40 -7.83
CA ASP A 126 10.52 -17.94 -8.47
C ASP A 126 10.31 -16.50 -8.92
N ILE A 127 10.70 -15.57 -8.05
CA ILE A 127 10.86 -14.18 -8.44
C ILE A 127 12.31 -14.04 -8.86
N GLU A 128 12.54 -13.92 -10.16
CA GLU A 128 13.82 -13.45 -10.68
C GLU A 128 14.09 -12.06 -10.08
N ASP A 129 15.27 -11.85 -9.51
CA ASP A 129 15.71 -10.53 -9.07
C ASP A 129 15.79 -9.61 -10.30
N LEU A 130 14.66 -8.97 -10.61
CA LEU A 130 14.60 -7.96 -11.65
C LEU A 130 15.41 -6.76 -11.17
N ALA A 131 16.60 -6.61 -11.71
CA ALA A 131 17.43 -5.43 -11.48
C ALA A 131 16.62 -4.19 -11.91
N TRP A 132 16.20 -3.39 -10.92
CA TRP A 132 15.51 -2.14 -11.16
C TRP A 132 16.36 -1.27 -12.09
N ARG A 133 15.83 -0.98 -13.28
CA ARG A 133 16.43 -0.05 -14.23
C ARG A 133 15.45 1.08 -14.48
N ILE A 134 15.94 2.31 -14.39
CA ILE A 134 15.20 3.48 -14.87
C ILE A 134 15.09 3.33 -16.38
N VAL A 135 13.88 3.07 -16.87
CA VAL A 135 13.58 3.10 -18.29
C VAL A 135 13.68 4.56 -18.71
N LYS A 136 14.77 4.91 -19.41
CA LYS A 136 14.81 6.17 -20.14
C LYS A 136 13.80 6.02 -21.27
N ASN A 137 12.73 6.81 -21.23
CA ASN A 137 11.87 6.98 -22.39
C ASN A 137 12.72 7.68 -23.45
N ASN A 138 13.39 6.91 -24.30
CA ASN A 138 13.84 7.43 -25.57
C ASN A 138 12.55 7.65 -26.38
N GLU A 139 12.27 8.90 -26.76
CA GLU A 139 11.13 9.22 -27.62
C GLU A 139 11.26 8.63 -29.04
N ASP A 140 12.35 7.90 -29.31
CA ASP A 140 12.62 7.31 -30.61
C ASP A 140 12.48 5.78 -30.61
N ASN A 141 11.54 5.32 -31.44
CA ASN A 141 11.33 3.95 -31.95
C ASN A 141 10.47 2.97 -31.14
N LEU A 142 9.15 3.20 -31.16
CA LEU A 142 8.17 2.12 -31.18
C LEU A 142 7.90 1.66 -32.62
N LYS A 143 8.78 0.82 -33.16
CA LYS A 143 8.40 -0.16 -34.20
C LYS A 143 8.27 -1.51 -33.52
N VAL A 144 7.07 -1.80 -33.03
CA VAL A 144 6.69 -3.13 -32.54
C VAL A 144 6.73 -4.09 -33.73
N GLN A 145 7.72 -5.00 -33.73
CA GLN A 145 7.69 -6.17 -34.59
C GLN A 145 6.72 -7.20 -33.99
N ASN A 146 5.62 -7.42 -34.72
CA ASN A 146 4.87 -8.66 -34.90
C ASN A 146 4.55 -9.55 -33.69
N SER A 147 3.34 -9.39 -33.15
CA SER A 147 2.56 -10.48 -32.54
C SER A 147 1.36 -10.81 -33.45
N HIS A 148 1.62 -11.39 -34.61
CA HIS A 148 0.61 -11.72 -35.63
C HIS A 148 -0.03 -13.12 -35.43
N LEU A 149 -0.17 -13.62 -34.19
CA LEU A 149 -0.55 -15.03 -33.96
C LEU A 149 -1.84 -15.32 -33.18
N ILE A 150 -2.68 -14.33 -32.81
CA ILE A 150 -3.91 -14.66 -32.04
C ILE A 150 -5.15 -13.83 -32.46
N LEU A 151 -5.32 -13.51 -33.75
CA LEU A 151 -6.52 -12.78 -34.21
C LEU A 151 -7.31 -13.45 -35.34
N GLU A 152 -6.92 -14.65 -35.78
CA GLU A 152 -7.53 -15.30 -36.96
C GLU A 152 -8.78 -16.18 -36.70
N ARG A 153 -9.35 -16.19 -35.49
CA ARG A 153 -10.50 -17.08 -35.18
C ARG A 153 -11.75 -16.44 -34.57
N LEU A 154 -11.95 -15.13 -34.71
CA LEU A 154 -13.21 -14.51 -34.29
C LEU A 154 -13.85 -13.80 -35.47
N GLN A 155 -14.83 -14.46 -36.09
CA GLN A 155 -15.69 -13.86 -37.10
C GLN A 155 -16.82 -13.07 -36.38
N PRO A 156 -16.97 -11.76 -36.61
CA PRO A 156 -18.05 -10.97 -36.00
C PRO A 156 -19.42 -11.37 -36.59
N ALA A 157 -20.46 -11.31 -35.77
CA ALA A 157 -21.83 -11.52 -36.24
C ALA A 157 -22.31 -10.36 -37.13
N ASN A 158 -23.11 -10.68 -38.15
CA ASN A 158 -23.65 -9.70 -39.10
C ASN A 158 -24.35 -8.54 -38.39
N GLY A 159 -23.88 -7.32 -38.66
CA GLY A 159 -24.38 -6.08 -38.05
C GLY A 159 -23.48 -5.45 -36.99
N SER A 160 -22.37 -6.11 -36.60
CA SER A 160 -21.39 -5.55 -35.66
C SER A 160 -20.11 -5.05 -36.36
N LYS A 161 -19.67 -3.82 -36.05
CA LYS A 161 -18.36 -3.30 -36.49
C LYS A 161 -17.29 -3.60 -35.44
N LEU A 162 -16.17 -4.18 -35.85
CA LEU A 162 -14.98 -4.35 -35.00
C LEU A 162 -14.46 -2.97 -34.57
N ILE A 163 -14.39 -2.74 -33.26
CA ILE A 163 -13.72 -1.57 -32.70
C ILE A 163 -12.22 -1.87 -32.71
N VAL A 164 -11.50 -1.30 -33.69
CA VAL A 164 -10.05 -1.19 -33.65
C VAL A 164 -9.71 -0.34 -32.41
N LYS A 165 -9.05 -0.94 -31.41
CA LYS A 165 -8.51 -0.18 -30.28
C LYS A 165 -7.39 0.73 -30.80
N ALA A 166 -7.73 1.99 -31.04
CA ALA A 166 -6.74 3.06 -31.06
C ALA A 166 -6.23 3.25 -29.62
N ASN A 167 -4.92 3.11 -29.45
CA ASN A 167 -4.22 3.55 -28.25
C ASN A 167 -4.46 5.06 -28.06
N SER A 168 -4.60 5.45 -26.79
CA SER A 168 -4.91 6.80 -26.29
C SER A 168 -6.37 7.23 -26.48
N CYS A 169 -7.10 7.33 -25.37
CA CYS A 169 -8.09 8.39 -25.18
C CYS A 169 -8.46 8.47 -23.70
N LYS A 170 -7.91 9.51 -23.05
CA LYS A 170 -8.61 10.25 -21.99
C LYS A 170 -10.04 10.50 -22.49
N ARG A 171 -11.06 10.18 -21.70
CA ARG A 171 -12.45 10.42 -22.10
C ARG A 171 -12.72 11.92 -22.06
N ALA A 172 -12.71 12.55 -23.24
CA ALA A 172 -13.32 13.84 -23.49
C ALA A 172 -14.84 13.71 -23.46
N ARG A 173 -15.50 14.79 -22.99
CA ARG A 173 -16.95 15.05 -23.05
C ARG A 173 -17.41 15.09 -24.52
N SER A 174 -18.60 14.58 -24.79
CA SER A 174 -19.32 14.76 -26.06
C SER A 174 -19.78 16.22 -26.28
N PRO A 175 -19.78 16.73 -27.52
CA PRO A 175 -20.34 18.04 -27.92
C PRO A 175 -21.80 17.88 -28.38
N SER A 176 -22.71 18.86 -28.42
CA SER A 176 -22.89 20.18 -27.79
C SER A 176 -24.26 20.67 -28.29
N ILE A 177 -25.17 21.16 -27.44
CA ILE A 177 -26.18 22.16 -27.84
C ILE A 177 -26.37 23.17 -26.67
N GLU A 178 -25.82 24.36 -26.93
CA GLU A 178 -26.17 25.73 -26.49
C GLU A 178 -26.13 26.21 -25.02
N ASN A 179 -25.17 27.12 -24.80
CA ASN A 179 -25.18 28.38 -24.01
C ASN A 179 -25.76 28.40 -22.58
N SER A 180 -24.89 28.30 -21.57
CA SER A 180 -24.59 29.42 -20.66
C SER A 180 -23.31 29.13 -19.87
N GLU A 181 -22.46 30.14 -19.73
CA GLU A 181 -21.19 30.08 -19.02
C GLU A 181 -21.39 29.68 -17.53
N ARG A 182 -20.82 28.56 -17.11
CA ARG A 182 -20.50 28.28 -15.71
C ARG A 182 -19.17 27.55 -15.62
N GLU A 183 -18.18 28.20 -15.00
CA GLU A 183 -16.90 27.61 -14.63
C GLU A 183 -17.12 26.34 -13.79
N CYS A 184 -16.52 25.23 -14.23
CA CYS A 184 -16.48 23.99 -13.47
C CYS A 184 -15.39 24.08 -12.40
N VAL A 185 -15.64 24.86 -11.35
CA VAL A 185 -14.86 24.78 -10.12
C VAL A 185 -15.19 23.45 -9.46
N LYS A 186 -14.17 22.62 -9.22
CA LYS A 186 -14.27 21.44 -8.35
C LYS A 186 -14.74 21.90 -6.96
N LYS A 187 -16.05 21.89 -6.71
CA LYS A 187 -16.60 22.09 -5.36
C LYS A 187 -16.24 20.86 -4.52
N GLN A 188 -15.23 21.02 -3.66
CA GLN A 188 -15.15 20.24 -2.44
C GLN A 188 -16.44 20.50 -1.65
N ARG A 189 -17.03 19.42 -1.15
CA ARG A 189 -18.21 19.50 -0.29
C ARG A 189 -17.71 19.94 1.09
N THR A 190 -17.95 21.20 1.45
CA THR A 190 -17.93 21.66 2.84
C THR A 190 -19.19 21.09 3.49
N ASP A 191 -19.02 20.08 4.34
CA ASP A 191 -20.00 19.81 5.38
C ASP A 191 -19.66 20.78 6.52
N GLU A 192 -20.49 21.81 6.71
CA GLU A 192 -20.43 22.68 7.88
C GLU A 192 -20.86 21.86 9.11
N ILE A 193 -19.87 21.22 9.74
CA ILE A 193 -19.99 20.74 11.10
C ILE A 193 -19.28 21.77 11.96
N ASN A 194 -20.07 22.65 12.61
CA ASN A 194 -19.61 23.48 13.71
C ASN A 194 -19.21 22.57 14.88
N ASN A 195 -18.01 22.03 14.81
CA ASN A 195 -17.32 21.41 15.92
C ASN A 195 -16.00 22.14 16.08
N THR A 196 -15.89 22.92 17.15
CA THR A 196 -14.65 23.43 17.75
C THR A 196 -13.80 22.26 18.28
N VAL A 197 -13.47 21.33 17.40
CA VAL A 197 -12.41 20.38 17.60
C VAL A 197 -11.22 20.99 16.88
N SER A 198 -10.19 21.42 17.62
CA SER A 198 -8.87 21.64 17.04
C SER A 198 -8.49 20.37 16.28
N SER A 199 -8.74 20.38 14.98
CA SER A 199 -8.27 19.37 14.06
C SER A 199 -6.76 19.34 14.25
N ARG A 200 -6.24 18.29 14.90
CA ARG A 200 -4.81 17.98 14.81
C ARG A 200 -4.57 17.56 13.37
N MET A 201 -4.43 18.56 12.50
CA MET A 201 -4.03 18.36 11.13
C MET A 201 -2.65 17.72 11.16
N GLY A 202 -2.53 16.54 10.55
CA GLY A 202 -1.23 15.91 10.35
C GLY A 202 -0.32 16.76 9.45
N PRO A 203 0.98 16.43 9.39
CA PRO A 203 1.94 17.15 8.57
C PRO A 203 1.49 17.24 7.11
N GLN A 204 1.72 18.40 6.48
CA GLN A 204 1.55 18.54 5.05
C GLN A 204 2.60 17.72 4.29
N TRP A 205 2.12 16.84 3.40
CA TRP A 205 2.97 15.97 2.61
C TRP A 205 3.81 16.76 1.59
N ASN A 206 5.13 16.53 1.57
CA ASN A 206 6.05 17.17 0.63
C ASN A 206 7.25 16.25 0.29
N GLU A 207 7.69 16.18 -0.97
CA GLU A 207 8.91 15.49 -1.41
C GLU A 207 9.14 14.10 -0.77
N ASN A 208 8.18 13.18 -0.92
CA ASN A 208 8.22 11.83 -0.33
C ASN A 208 8.42 11.85 1.21
N SER A 209 7.81 12.82 1.90
CA SER A 209 7.93 12.98 3.36
C SER A 209 7.36 11.83 4.17
N CYS A 210 6.56 10.95 3.58
CA CYS A 210 5.75 9.98 4.33
C CYS A 210 6.53 9.15 5.36
N ALA A 211 7.74 8.70 5.03
CA ALA A 211 8.58 7.98 5.99
C ALA A 211 9.06 8.88 7.14
N TYR A 212 9.49 10.10 6.83
CA TYR A 212 9.92 11.09 7.81
C TYR A 212 8.76 11.56 8.69
N ASP A 213 7.58 11.82 8.11
CA ASP A 213 6.37 12.23 8.82
C ASP A 213 5.98 11.20 9.88
N VAL A 214 6.03 9.90 9.54
CA VAL A 214 5.72 8.81 10.47
C VAL A 214 6.76 8.74 11.59
N VAL A 215 8.05 8.81 11.27
CA VAL A 215 9.12 8.77 12.28
C VAL A 215 9.01 9.95 13.24
N VAL A 216 8.83 11.16 12.72
CA VAL A 216 8.68 12.39 13.52
C VAL A 216 7.44 12.31 14.39
N ALA A 217 6.31 11.84 13.86
CA ALA A 217 5.08 11.68 14.64
C ALA A 217 5.25 10.67 15.79
N ILE A 218 5.89 9.51 15.54
CA ILE A 218 6.16 8.50 16.58
C ILE A 218 7.09 9.08 17.64
N LEU A 219 8.20 9.70 17.24
CA LEU A 219 9.18 10.26 18.17
C LEU A 219 8.60 11.43 18.97
N TYR A 220 7.77 12.26 18.36
CA TYR A 220 7.10 13.37 19.03
C TYR A 220 6.06 12.86 20.05
N ALA A 221 5.29 11.82 19.68
CA ALA A 221 4.35 11.18 20.60
C ALA A 221 5.08 10.52 21.78
N LEU A 222 6.21 9.84 21.52
CA LEU A 222 7.05 9.26 22.55
C LEU A 222 7.62 10.34 23.47
N TRP A 223 8.19 11.41 22.91
CA TRP A 223 8.76 12.51 23.67
C TRP A 223 7.72 13.19 24.59
N GLN A 224 6.48 13.37 24.11
CA GLN A 224 5.38 13.92 24.91
C GLN A 224 4.99 13.08 26.13
N THR A 225 5.32 11.77 26.16
CA THR A 225 5.00 10.94 27.34
C THR A 225 5.77 11.38 28.59
N ASP A 226 7.00 11.86 28.43
CA ASP A 226 7.87 12.37 29.48
C ASP A 226 8.98 13.25 28.88
N ALA A 227 8.60 14.47 28.51
CA ALA A 227 9.49 15.40 27.79
C ALA A 227 10.84 15.66 28.51
N PRO A 228 10.89 15.86 29.84
CA PRO A 228 12.15 16.03 30.56
C PRO A 228 13.08 14.82 30.42
N THR A 229 12.59 13.61 30.66
CA THR A 229 13.40 12.39 30.59
C THR A 229 13.87 12.11 29.16
N TRP A 230 12.98 12.29 28.17
CA TRP A 230 13.32 12.05 26.78
C TRP A 230 14.27 13.10 26.20
N SER A 231 14.18 14.37 26.63
CA SER A 231 15.17 15.39 26.24
C SER A 231 16.57 15.04 26.70
N ILE A 232 16.75 14.54 27.94
CA ILE A 232 18.05 14.08 28.44
C ILE A 232 18.57 12.90 27.61
N ARG A 233 17.69 11.95 27.27
CA ARG A 233 18.07 10.79 26.43
C ARG A 233 18.44 11.18 25.01
N PHE A 234 17.76 12.17 24.45
CA PHE A 234 18.05 12.69 23.10
C PHE A 234 19.36 13.46 23.05
N GLU A 235 19.77 14.06 24.17
CA GLU A 235 21.05 14.77 24.34
C GLU A 235 22.24 13.83 24.64
N GLY A 236 22.05 12.51 24.58
CA GLY A 236 23.11 11.52 24.78
C GLY A 236 24.29 11.68 23.82
N PRO A 237 25.49 11.22 24.20
CA PRO A 237 26.71 11.36 23.40
C PRO A 237 26.57 10.67 22.04
N GLY A 238 26.95 11.38 20.96
CA GLY A 238 26.91 10.88 19.59
C GLY A 238 25.53 10.92 18.91
N ASN A 239 24.56 11.65 19.49
CA ASN A 239 23.17 11.66 19.03
C ASN A 239 22.70 13.03 18.51
N ASP A 240 23.51 13.68 17.66
CA ASP A 240 23.26 15.04 17.18
C ASP A 240 21.92 15.20 16.45
N THR A 241 21.49 14.14 15.75
CA THR A 241 20.19 14.10 15.06
C THR A 241 19.02 14.19 16.03
N LEU A 242 18.99 13.36 17.09
CA LEU A 242 17.90 13.38 18.07
C LEU A 242 17.98 14.60 18.99
N LYS A 243 19.18 15.10 19.29
CA LYS A 243 19.36 16.36 20.00
C LYS A 243 18.69 17.54 19.26
N SER A 244 18.96 17.65 17.96
CA SER A 244 18.34 18.69 17.11
C SER A 244 16.82 18.52 17.03
N LEU A 245 16.35 17.26 16.94
CA LEU A 245 14.92 16.95 16.92
C LEU A 245 14.23 17.29 18.26
N GLY A 246 14.90 17.03 19.38
CA GLY A 246 14.41 17.40 20.72
C GLY A 246 14.27 18.92 20.90
N ALA A 247 15.17 19.71 20.31
CA ALA A 247 15.02 21.16 20.26
C ALA A 247 13.82 21.59 19.41
N ALA A 248 13.63 20.96 18.24
CA ALA A 248 12.45 21.21 17.40
C ALA A 248 11.13 20.86 18.11
N PHE A 249 11.10 19.76 18.86
CA PHE A 249 9.92 19.38 19.66
C PHE A 249 9.60 20.37 20.78
N LYS A 250 10.62 20.94 21.44
CA LYS A 250 10.43 22.04 22.41
C LYS A 250 9.80 23.27 21.73
N ASN A 251 10.24 23.61 20.52
CA ASN A 251 9.66 24.74 19.76
C ASN A 251 8.20 24.48 19.37
N ILE A 252 7.85 23.26 18.97
CA ILE A 252 6.46 22.87 18.70
C ILE A 252 5.60 23.04 19.96
N LEU A 253 6.08 22.58 21.12
CA LEU A 253 5.35 22.71 22.38
C LEU A 253 5.14 24.17 22.80
N GLN A 254 6.11 25.04 22.50
CA GLN A 254 6.04 26.48 22.76
C GLN A 254 5.21 27.25 21.72
N GLY A 255 4.69 26.56 20.70
CA GLY A 255 3.94 27.18 19.60
C GLY A 255 4.80 28.00 18.63
N SER A 256 6.13 27.88 18.71
CA SER A 256 7.10 28.59 17.87
C SER A 256 7.60 27.77 16.68
N GLY A 257 7.12 26.54 16.50
CA GLY A 257 7.48 25.66 15.40
C GLY A 257 6.35 24.72 14.99
N SER A 258 6.50 24.12 13.81
CA SER A 258 5.59 23.16 13.22
C SER A 258 6.18 21.75 13.21
N ILE A 259 5.34 20.74 13.00
CA ILE A 259 5.82 19.34 12.88
C ILE A 259 6.63 19.15 11.58
N GLU A 260 6.36 19.97 10.57
CA GLU A 260 7.12 20.08 9.33
C GLU A 260 8.54 20.58 9.57
N ASP A 261 8.75 21.54 10.48
CA ASP A 261 10.09 22.03 10.83
C ASP A 261 10.93 20.91 11.47
N ALA A 262 10.34 20.14 12.38
CA ALA A 262 11.01 18.98 12.99
C ALA A 262 11.36 17.90 11.95
N ARG A 263 10.49 17.69 10.96
CA ARG A 263 10.77 16.79 9.83
C ARG A 263 11.92 17.28 8.98
N ASP A 264 11.97 18.57 8.67
CA ASP A 264 13.00 19.10 7.79
C ASP A 264 14.36 19.15 8.50
N VAL A 265 14.40 19.34 9.83
CA VAL A 265 15.60 19.09 10.66
C VAL A 265 16.06 17.63 10.56
N LEU A 266 15.15 16.65 10.66
CA LEU A 266 15.49 15.23 10.54
C LEU A 266 16.08 14.91 9.16
N ARG A 267 15.50 15.47 8.10
CA ARG A 267 15.97 15.30 6.71
C ARG A 267 17.37 15.85 6.50
N THR A 268 17.62 17.08 6.95
CA THR A 268 18.94 17.71 6.83
C THR A 268 19.99 16.89 7.55
N ASN A 269 19.72 16.46 8.79
CA ASN A 269 20.66 15.68 9.58
C ASN A 269 20.97 14.30 8.96
N LEU A 270 19.95 13.59 8.49
CA LEU A 270 20.14 12.31 7.82
C LEU A 270 20.85 12.47 6.46
N GLY A 271 20.57 13.54 5.73
CA GLY A 271 21.27 13.87 4.48
C GLY A 271 22.75 14.18 4.68
N VAL A 272 23.12 14.83 5.80
CA VAL A 272 24.53 15.07 6.17
C VAL A 272 25.24 13.76 6.52
N LEU A 273 24.56 12.84 7.20
CA LEU A 273 25.14 11.54 7.58
C LEU A 273 25.38 10.62 6.38
N ASP A 274 24.40 10.50 5.48
CA ASP A 274 24.53 9.70 4.26
C ASP A 274 23.60 10.23 3.16
N ASN A 275 24.12 11.15 2.35
CA ASN A 275 23.37 11.76 1.25
C ASN A 275 22.98 10.75 0.15
N ALA A 276 23.71 9.64 0.00
CA ALA A 276 23.38 8.63 -1.00
C ALA A 276 22.14 7.82 -0.59
N ARG A 277 21.97 7.55 0.71
CA ARG A 277 20.81 6.82 1.27
C ARG A 277 19.61 7.71 1.58
N PHE A 278 19.83 8.94 2.03
CA PHE A 278 18.76 9.83 2.53
C PHE A 278 18.46 11.01 1.61
N LYS A 279 18.79 10.90 0.32
CA LYS A 279 18.67 11.97 -0.67
C LYS A 279 17.27 12.61 -0.67
N VAL A 280 17.21 13.89 -0.32
CA VAL A 280 16.02 14.72 -0.49
C VAL A 280 16.02 15.26 -1.92
N PHE A 281 14.98 14.94 -2.69
CA PHE A 281 14.84 15.45 -4.05
C PHE A 281 14.31 16.88 -4.01
N HIS A 282 15.21 17.86 -3.86
CA HIS A 282 14.84 19.25 -4.12
C HIS A 282 14.41 19.40 -5.57
N LYS A 283 13.17 19.80 -5.81
CA LYS A 283 12.77 20.38 -7.11
C LYS A 283 13.37 21.78 -7.24
N SER A 284 14.69 21.90 -7.38
CA SER A 284 15.32 23.16 -7.75
C SER A 284 15.24 23.33 -9.27
N GLY A 285 14.14 23.88 -9.74
CA GLY A 285 14.10 24.58 -11.02
C GLY A 285 14.69 25.98 -10.86
N SER A 286 15.97 26.13 -11.21
CA SER A 286 16.53 27.36 -11.77
C SER A 286 17.99 27.08 -12.14
N TYR A 287 18.26 26.97 -13.43
CA TYR A 287 19.61 27.05 -13.97
C TYR A 287 20.22 28.39 -13.54
N SER A 288 21.28 28.37 -12.73
CA SER A 288 22.27 29.45 -12.75
C SER A 288 23.52 28.91 -13.43
N SER A 289 23.60 29.18 -14.72
CA SER A 289 24.84 29.16 -15.47
C SER A 289 25.79 30.21 -14.91
N THR A 290 26.93 29.78 -14.36
CA THR A 290 28.21 30.51 -14.35
C THR A 290 29.26 29.56 -13.79
N CYS A 291 30.00 28.92 -14.69
CA CYS A 291 31.32 28.39 -14.38
C CYS A 291 32.34 29.40 -14.95
N GLU A 292 33.29 29.81 -14.12
CA GLU A 292 34.66 30.09 -14.57
C GLU A 292 35.43 28.77 -14.66
#